data_AF-A0A9P6SXD0-F1
#
_entry.id   AF-A0A9P6SXD0-F1
#
_cell.length_a   1.000
_cell.length_b   1.000
_cell.length_c   1.000
_cell.angle_alpha   90.00
_cell.angle_beta   90.00
_cell.angle_gamma   90.00
#
_symmetry.space_group_name_H-M   'P 1'
#
loop_
_entity.id
_entity.type
_entity.pdbx_description
1 polymer ?
#
loop_
_entity_poly.entity_id
_entity_poly.type
_entity_poly.pdbx_seq_one_letter_code
_entity_poly.pdbx_strand_id
1 'polypeptide(L)' 'KIKHKKRKVKLAVLKFYQVDGSGKITRLRRECPSETCGAGIFMAWHHDRQYCGRCGLTYVFKKEGETA' A
#
# COMPACT_ATOMS: atom_id res chain seq x y z
N LYS A 1 -28.07 4.74 15.65
CA LYS A 1 -26.67 4.44 15.23
C LYS A 1 -26.56 4.64 13.72
N ILE A 2 -25.82 5.63 13.25
CA ILE A 2 -25.66 5.90 11.81
C ILE A 2 -24.79 4.78 11.21
N LYS A 3 -25.26 4.16 10.12
CA LYS A 3 -24.53 3.09 9.43
C LYS A 3 -23.31 3.66 8.70
N HIS A 4 -22.18 2.97 8.77
CA HIS A 4 -20.99 3.31 8.00
C HIS A 4 -21.28 3.22 6.49
N LYS A 5 -20.97 4.27 5.74
CA LYS A 5 -21.06 4.30 4.27
C LYS A 5 -19.65 4.24 3.68
N LYS A 6 -19.37 3.24 2.84
CA LYS A 6 -18.07 3.09 2.18
C LYS A 6 -17.87 4.19 1.13
N ARG A 7 -16.77 4.94 1.24
CA ARG A 7 -16.37 5.91 0.22
C ARG A 7 -15.82 5.18 -1.01
N LYS A 8 -16.48 5.32 -2.15
CA LYS A 8 -15.99 4.83 -3.45
C LYS A 8 -15.14 5.91 -4.11
N VAL A 9 -13.83 5.71 -4.13
CA VAL A 9 -12.90 6.60 -4.85
C VAL A 9 -12.70 6.04 -6.25
N LYS A 10 -13.05 6.81 -7.28
CA LYS A 10 -12.87 6.43 -8.67
C LYS A 10 -11.36 6.34 -8.99
N LEU A 11 -10.98 5.34 -9.80
CA LEU A 11 -9.62 5.16 -10.32
C LEU A 11 -8.49 5.17 -9.27
N ALA A 12 -8.74 4.60 -8.09
CA ALA A 12 -7.75 4.56 -7.00
C ALA A 12 -6.44 3.85 -7.37
N VAL A 13 -6.48 2.91 -8.33
CA VAL A 13 -5.34 2.11 -8.78
C VAL A 13 -4.27 2.96 -9.49
N LEU A 14 -4.67 4.00 -10.22
CA LEU A 14 -3.73 4.86 -10.96
C LEU A 14 -2.74 5.59 -10.05
N LYS A 15 -3.11 5.80 -8.78
CA LYS A 15 -2.24 6.46 -7.78
C LYS A 15 -0.99 5.66 -7.42
N PHE A 16 -0.90 4.39 -7.81
CA PHE A 16 0.22 3.52 -7.45
C PHE A 16 1.30 3.45 -8.54
N TYR A 17 1.03 4.07 -9.69
CA TYR A 17 1.92 4.06 -10.84
C TYR A 17 2.28 5.49 -11.21
N GLN A 18 3.56 5.71 -11.48
CA GLN A 18 4.04 6.91 -12.13
C GLN A 18 4.62 6.52 -13.49
N VAL A 19 4.24 7.27 -14.52
CA VAL A 19 4.68 7.06 -15.89
C VAL A 19 5.60 8.22 -16.25
N ASP A 20 6.85 7.91 -16.55
CA ASP A 20 7.82 8.90 -17.02
C ASP A 20 7.60 9.18 -18.52
N GLY A 21 8.05 10.35 -18.99
CA GLY A 21 7.86 10.78 -20.38
C GLY A 21 8.49 9.85 -21.43
N SER A 22 9.44 9.01 -21.04
CA SER A 22 10.05 7.97 -21.89
C SER A 22 9.29 6.63 -21.88
N GLY A 23 8.11 6.57 -21.26
CA GLY A 23 7.28 5.36 -21.17
C GLY A 23 7.73 4.34 -20.11
N LYS A 24 8.68 4.72 -19.23
CA LYS A 24 9.07 3.88 -18.09
C LYS A 24 8.02 3.99 -16.98
N ILE A 25 7.66 2.85 -16.39
CA ILE A 25 6.65 2.78 -15.32
C ILE A 25 7.36 2.50 -14.00
N THR A 26 7.22 3.42 -13.06
CA THR A 26 7.69 3.25 -11.68
C THR A 26 6.51 2.93 -10.76
N ARG A 27 6.72 2.01 -9.82
CA ARG A 27 5.72 1.64 -8.81
C ARG A 27 5.98 2.44 -7.54
N LEU A 28 4.98 3.18 -7.08
CA LEU A 28 5.11 4.12 -5.94
C LEU A 28 4.97 3.44 -4.58
N ARG A 29 4.39 2.23 -4.52
CA ARG A 29 4.15 1.49 -3.28
C ARG A 29 4.82 0.14 -3.30
N ARG A 30 5.18 -0.32 -2.11
CA ARG A 30 5.75 -1.66 -1.90
C ARG A 30 4.70 -2.74 -2.20
N GLU A 31 5.12 -3.77 -2.91
CA GLU A 31 4.34 -5.00 -3.08
C GLU A 31 4.43 -5.90 -1.84
N CYS A 32 3.40 -6.68 -1.59
CA CYS A 32 3.42 -7.62 -0.47
C CYS A 32 4.45 -8.74 -0.73
N PRO A 33 5.33 -9.07 0.23
CA PRO A 33 6.32 -10.13 0.06
C PRO A 33 5.78 -11.54 0.33
N SER A 34 4.52 -11.69 0.76
CA SER A 34 3.96 -13.02 1.01
C SER A 34 3.77 -13.77 -0.30
N GLU A 35 4.12 -15.05 -0.33
CA GLU A 35 3.90 -15.94 -1.48
C GLU A 35 2.43 -15.98 -1.93
N THR A 36 1.50 -15.77 -0.99
CA THR A 36 0.06 -15.70 -1.26
C THR A 36 -0.38 -14.39 -1.92
N CYS A 37 0.44 -13.35 -1.79
CA CYS A 37 0.16 -11.98 -2.22
C CYS A 37 1.25 -11.50 -3.17
N GLY A 38 1.30 -12.08 -4.37
CA GLY A 38 2.29 -11.76 -5.39
C GLY A 38 2.20 -10.37 -6.01
N ALA A 39 2.99 -10.20 -7.07
CA ALA A 39 3.14 -8.95 -7.83
C ALA A 39 1.79 -8.38 -8.29
N GLY A 40 1.42 -7.22 -7.73
CA GLY A 40 0.15 -6.53 -8.00
C GLY A 40 -0.67 -6.19 -6.76
N ILE A 41 -0.33 -6.77 -5.59
CA ILE A 41 -0.93 -6.38 -4.31
C ILE A 41 -0.02 -5.38 -3.62
N PHE A 42 -0.43 -4.11 -3.67
CA PHE A 42 0.27 -3.04 -2.99
C PHE A 42 -0.10 -2.97 -1.50
N MET A 43 0.91 -2.77 -0.66
CA MET A 43 0.68 -2.47 0.75
C MET A 43 0.16 -1.03 0.89
N ALA A 44 -0.82 -0.84 1.77
CA ALA A 44 -1.35 0.46 2.13
C ALA A 44 -0.32 1.20 2.98
N TRP A 45 0.01 2.42 2.57
CA TRP A 45 0.90 3.30 3.33
C TRP A 45 0.07 4.14 4.29
N HIS A 46 0.14 3.80 5.57
CA HIS A 46 -0.34 4.64 6.68
C HIS A 46 0.86 5.35 7.32
N HIS A 47 0.60 6.30 8.22
CA HIS A 47 1.67 7.07 8.87
C HIS A 47 2.57 6.19 9.75
N ASP A 48 1.96 5.24 10.44
CA ASP A 48 2.56 4.36 11.45
C ASP A 48 2.90 2.97 10.93
N ARG A 49 2.30 2.55 9.81
CA ARG A 49 2.38 1.17 9.33
C ARG A 49 2.21 1.02 7.82
N GLN A 50 2.69 -0.10 7.31
CA GLN A 50 2.33 -0.65 6.02
C GLN A 50 1.40 -1.85 6.21
N TYR A 51 0.27 -1.88 5.52
CA TYR A 51 -0.74 -2.92 5.70
C TYR A 51 -1.14 -3.61 4.38
N CYS A 52 -1.11 -4.94 4.37
CA CYS A 52 -1.61 -5.76 3.26
C CYS A 52 -3.12 -5.97 3.39
N GLY A 53 -3.90 -5.40 2.46
CA GLY A 53 -5.36 -5.55 2.47
C GLY A 53 -5.88 -6.97 2.20
N ARG A 54 -5.07 -7.86 1.59
CA ARG A 54 -5.45 -9.24 1.25
C ARG A 54 -5.08 -10.25 2.33
N CYS A 55 -3.86 -10.15 2.85
CA CYS A 55 -3.27 -11.11 3.79
C CYS A 55 -3.26 -10.65 5.25
N GLY A 56 -3.58 -9.38 5.53
CA GLY A 56 -3.56 -8.86 6.89
C GLY A 56 -2.17 -8.57 7.46
N LEU A 57 -1.10 -8.85 6.71
CA LEU A 57 0.27 -8.57 7.15
C LEU A 57 0.46 -7.07 7.40
N THR A 58 1.01 -6.74 8.56
CA THR A 58 1.25 -5.37 9.00
C THR A 58 2.72 -5.21 9.36
N TYR A 59 3.42 -4.28 8.69
CA TYR A 59 4.75 -3.83 9.11
C TYR A 59 4.61 -2.48 9.80
N VAL A 60 5.22 -2.32 10.96
CA VAL A 60 5.28 -1.05 11.69
C VAL A 60 6.62 -0.41 11.40
N PHE A 61 6.64 0.88 11.07
CA PHE A 61 7.90 1.60 10.91
C PHE A 61 8.54 1.74 12.29
N LYS A 62 9.75 1.21 12.48
CA LYS A 62 10.54 1.57 13.67
C LYS A 62 10.85 3.06 13.57
N LYS A 63 10.50 3.83 14.60
CA LYS A 63 10.99 5.20 14.72
C LYS A 63 12.51 5.11 14.86
N GLU A 64 13.23 5.94 14.11
CA GLU A 64 14.67 6.12 14.28
C GLU A 64 14.90 6.59 15.73
N GLY A 65 15.28 5.65 16.62
CA GLY A 65 15.36 5.89 18.06
C GLY A 65 15.14 4.65 18.94
N GLU A 66 14.60 3.55 18.41
CA GLU A 66 14.42 2.30 19.17
C GLU A 66 15.29 1.18 18.56
N THR A 67 16.59 1.26 18.89
CA THR A 67 17.52 0.13 18.81
C THR A 67 17.11 -0.93 19.83
N ALA A 68 16.94 -2.16 19.32
CA ALA A 68 16.91 -3.47 19.98
C ALA A 68 16.36 -3.57 21.41
#